data_AF-A0A939C6Q9-F1
#
_entry.id   AF-A0A939C6Q9-F1
#
_cell.length_a   1.000
_cell.length_b   1.000
_cell.length_c   1.000
_cell.angle_alpha   90.00
_cell.angle_beta   90.00
_cell.angle_gamma   90.00
#
_symmetry.space_group_name_H-M   'P 1'
#
loop_
_entity.id
_entity.type
_entity.pdbx_description
1 polymer ?
#
loop_
_entity_poly.entity_id
_entity_poly.type
_entity_poly.pdbx_seq_one_letter_code
_entity_poly.pdbx_strand_id
1 'polypeptide(L)'
;MKQEFKSKSENEHIRAEEQQWAEIFAEGNAFASMLLLQVEKLCALAHEFEKLFKAGSVREGQVKSLAAGLAWRVDMALDMLPDAGEHFEAEALFRGLKAGIERLENNEKGLDALGQSVDKIHKSCHLLVDEIYGKIVG
;
A
#
# COMPACT_ATOMS: atom_id res chain seq x y z
N MET A 1 -10.17 -24.08 14.39
CA MET A 1 -9.45 -23.18 13.45
C MET A 1 -9.33 -23.89 12.12
N LYS A 2 -9.93 -23.37 11.05
CA LYS A 2 -9.57 -23.80 9.69
C LYS A 2 -8.30 -23.03 9.35
N GLN A 3 -7.15 -23.70 9.27
CA GLN A 3 -5.99 -23.13 8.61
C GLN A 3 -6.37 -23.01 7.13
N GLU A 4 -6.49 -21.78 6.64
CA GLU A 4 -6.58 -21.53 5.21
C GLU A 4 -5.30 -22.10 4.57
N PHE A 5 -5.46 -23.05 3.67
CA PHE A 5 -4.36 -23.68 2.96
C PHE A 5 -3.86 -22.67 1.91
N LYS A 6 -2.87 -21.85 2.28
CA LYS A 6 -2.21 -20.95 1.33
C LYS A 6 -1.54 -21.76 0.24
N SER A 7 -1.74 -21.37 -1.02
CA SER A 7 -1.15 -22.07 -2.15
C SER A 7 0.39 -21.95 -2.08
N LYS A 8 1.10 -22.93 -2.64
CA LYS A 8 2.57 -22.93 -2.66
C LYS A 8 3.15 -21.65 -3.29
N SER A 9 2.45 -21.12 -4.30
CA SER A 9 2.80 -19.86 -4.98
C SER A 9 2.64 -18.63 -4.08
N GLU A 10 1.66 -18.62 -3.17
CA GLU A 10 1.47 -17.50 -2.23
C GLU A 10 2.60 -17.44 -1.19
N ASN A 11 3.05 -18.60 -0.69
CA ASN A 11 4.19 -18.66 0.22
C ASN A 11 5.51 -18.28 -0.46
N GLU A 12 5.68 -18.61 -1.75
CA GLU A 12 6.86 -18.21 -2.52
C GLU A 12 6.87 -16.70 -2.77
N HIS A 13 5.72 -16.09 -3.07
CA HIS A 13 5.57 -14.65 -3.23
C HIS A 13 5.92 -13.88 -1.95
N ILE A 14 5.36 -14.28 -0.79
CA ILE A 14 5.64 -13.64 0.50
C ILE A 14 7.13 -13.69 0.83
N ARG A 15 7.79 -14.84 0.60
CA ARG A 15 9.23 -14.97 0.85
C ARG A 15 10.07 -14.07 -0.06
N ALA A 16 9.65 -13.87 -1.30
CA ALA A 16 10.34 -12.98 -2.22
C ALA A 16 10.23 -11.52 -1.76
N GLU A 17 9.05 -11.10 -1.30
CA GLU A 17 8.85 -9.76 -0.72
C GLU A 17 9.69 -9.56 0.54
N GLU A 18 9.65 -10.51 1.48
CA GLU A 18 10.44 -10.44 2.72
C GLU A 18 11.95 -10.34 2.43
N GLN A 19 12.43 -11.06 1.42
CA GLN A 19 13.83 -10.98 0.99
C GLN A 19 14.16 -9.61 0.39
N GLN A 20 13.29 -9.09 -0.48
CA GLN A 20 13.44 -7.76 -1.08
C GLN A 20 13.49 -6.68 0.01
N TRP A 21 12.64 -6.78 1.02
CA TRP A 21 12.62 -5.85 2.16
C TRP A 21 13.91 -5.93 2.96
N ALA A 22 14.39 -7.13 3.26
CA ALA A 22 15.63 -7.35 3.99
C ALA A 22 16.83 -6.70 3.28
N GLU A 23 16.87 -6.79 1.95
CA GLU A 23 17.91 -6.18 1.13
C GLU A 23 17.81 -4.65 1.12
N ILE A 24 16.61 -4.07 0.99
CA ILE A 24 16.41 -2.61 1.14
C ILE A 24 16.90 -2.11 2.51
N PHE A 25 16.60 -2.83 3.59
CA PHE A 25 17.07 -2.47 4.93
C PHE A 25 18.60 -2.60 5.06
N ALA A 26 19.20 -3.60 4.41
CA ALA A 26 20.63 -3.88 4.49
C ALA A 26 21.48 -2.76 3.88
N GLU A 27 20.97 -2.02 2.89
CA GLU A 27 21.69 -0.90 2.28
C GLU A 27 21.86 0.32 3.20
N GLY A 28 21.16 0.35 4.35
CA GLY A 28 21.35 1.41 5.35
C GLY A 28 20.83 2.79 4.90
N ASN A 29 20.07 2.87 3.81
CA ASN A 29 19.35 4.09 3.44
C ASN A 29 18.10 4.24 4.33
N ALA A 30 18.20 5.16 5.30
CA ALA A 30 17.14 5.40 6.27
C ALA A 30 15.82 5.88 5.63
N PHE A 31 15.89 6.70 4.58
CA PHE A 31 14.70 7.21 3.89
C PHE A 31 14.00 6.12 3.09
N ALA A 32 14.75 5.33 2.31
CA ALA A 32 14.22 4.18 1.59
C ALA A 32 13.60 3.14 2.55
N SER A 33 14.26 2.87 3.67
CA SER A 33 13.76 1.97 4.72
C SER A 33 12.46 2.50 5.35
N MET A 34 12.38 3.80 5.63
CA MET A 34 11.18 4.42 6.18
C MET A 34 10.05 4.48 5.17
N LEU A 35 10.36 4.74 3.89
CA LEU A 35 9.39 4.71 2.80
C LEU A 35 8.80 3.31 2.64
N LEU A 36 9.64 2.26 2.58
CA LEU A 36 9.20 0.87 2.58
C LEU A 36 8.24 0.60 3.75
N LEU A 37 8.60 1.01 4.97
CA LEU A 37 7.73 0.85 6.14
C LEU A 37 6.38 1.57 6.00
N GLN A 38 6.31 2.74 5.34
CA GLN A 38 5.03 3.42 5.08
C GLN A 38 4.20 2.69 4.02
N VAL A 39 4.85 2.16 2.99
CA VAL A 39 4.21 1.41 1.91
C VAL A 39 3.61 0.11 2.44
N GLU A 40 4.35 -0.66 3.25
CA GLU A 40 3.83 -1.89 3.85
C GLU A 40 2.69 -1.63 4.84
N LYS A 41 2.80 -0.53 5.59
CA LYS A 41 1.72 -0.02 6.42
C LYS A 41 0.47 0.29 5.59
N LEU A 42 0.61 0.94 4.44
CA LEU A 42 -0.50 1.25 3.55
C LEU A 42 -1.12 -0.04 2.97
N CYS A 43 -0.30 -0.98 2.52
CA CYS A 43 -0.72 -2.28 2.00
C CYS A 43 -1.50 -3.09 3.04
N ALA A 44 -0.96 -3.20 4.26
CA ALA A 44 -1.63 -3.88 5.38
C ALA A 44 -2.99 -3.25 5.72
N LEU A 45 -3.06 -1.92 5.77
CA LEU A 45 -4.32 -1.21 6.03
C LEU A 45 -5.36 -1.47 4.93
N ALA A 46 -4.93 -1.52 3.66
CA ALA A 46 -5.80 -1.84 2.54
C ALA A 46 -6.35 -3.28 2.62
N HIS A 47 -5.50 -4.25 2.99
CA HIS A 47 -5.91 -5.64 3.21
C HIS A 47 -6.88 -5.82 4.39
N GLU A 48 -6.61 -5.15 5.51
CA GLU A 48 -7.52 -5.14 6.67
C GLU A 48 -8.87 -4.54 6.30
N PHE A 49 -8.86 -3.43 5.57
CA PHE A 49 -10.08 -2.80 5.07
C PHE A 49 -10.88 -3.76 4.18
N GLU A 50 -10.23 -4.40 3.21
CA GLU A 50 -10.89 -5.31 2.28
C GLU A 50 -11.62 -6.46 2.99
N LYS A 51 -10.97 -7.02 4.02
CA LYS A 51 -11.55 -8.09 4.85
C LYS A 51 -12.79 -7.59 5.59
N LEU A 52 -12.70 -6.41 6.23
CA LEU A 52 -13.83 -5.82 6.94
C LEU A 52 -14.99 -5.48 5.99
N PHE A 53 -14.67 -5.00 4.79
CA PHE A 53 -15.64 -4.69 3.75
C PHE A 53 -16.37 -5.94 3.27
N LYS A 54 -15.62 -6.97 2.86
CA LYS A 54 -16.19 -8.27 2.41
C LYS A 54 -17.03 -8.94 3.49
N ALA A 55 -16.68 -8.73 4.76
CA ALA A 55 -17.45 -9.23 5.90
C ALA A 55 -18.71 -8.38 6.23
N GLY A 56 -19.01 -7.34 5.45
CA GLY A 56 -20.13 -6.42 5.72
C GLY A 56 -19.99 -5.67 7.06
N SER A 57 -18.77 -5.58 7.60
CA SER A 57 -18.48 -5.05 8.93
C SER A 57 -18.10 -3.56 8.92
N VAL A 58 -17.98 -2.95 7.73
CA VAL A 58 -17.72 -1.52 7.54
C VAL A 58 -19.05 -0.78 7.45
N ARG A 59 -19.30 0.12 8.42
CA ARG A 59 -20.43 1.05 8.35
C ARG A 59 -20.05 2.27 7.50
N GLU A 60 -21.04 2.91 6.90
CA GLU A 60 -20.86 4.09 6.04
C GLU A 60 -20.05 5.21 6.71
N GLY A 61 -20.30 5.50 8.00
CA GLY A 61 -19.50 6.47 8.76
C GLY A 61 -18.04 6.07 8.99
N GLN A 62 -17.69 4.78 8.87
CA GLN A 62 -16.31 4.29 9.00
C GLN A 62 -15.55 4.36 7.68
N VAL A 63 -16.25 4.31 6.54
CA VAL A 63 -15.65 4.45 5.19
C VAL A 63 -14.85 5.75 5.09
N LYS A 64 -15.42 6.86 5.56
CA LYS A 64 -14.76 8.17 5.53
C LYS A 64 -13.47 8.18 6.35
N SER A 65 -13.51 7.67 7.58
CA SER A 65 -12.33 7.60 8.44
C SER A 65 -11.25 6.67 7.88
N LEU A 66 -11.64 5.57 7.24
CA LEU A 66 -10.71 4.62 6.62
C LEU A 66 -10.07 5.22 5.37
N ALA A 67 -10.85 5.90 4.52
CA ALA A 67 -10.33 6.64 3.37
C ALA A 67 -9.35 7.73 3.81
N ALA A 68 -9.67 8.51 4.85
CA ALA A 68 -8.76 9.52 5.39
C ALA A 68 -7.44 8.90 5.90
N GLY A 69 -7.50 7.74 6.56
CA GLY A 69 -6.30 7.02 7.01
C GLY A 69 -5.42 6.51 5.87
N LEU A 70 -6.03 6.02 4.79
CA LEU A 70 -5.32 5.62 3.58
C LEU A 70 -4.68 6.83 2.88
N ALA A 71 -5.43 7.93 2.71
CA ALA A 71 -4.93 9.16 2.10
C ALA A 71 -3.74 9.73 2.86
N TRP A 72 -3.83 9.79 4.19
CA TRP A 72 -2.73 10.25 5.04
C TRP A 72 -1.45 9.41 4.89
N ARG A 73 -1.58 8.08 4.75
CA ARG A 73 -0.42 7.21 4.52
C ARG A 73 0.18 7.38 3.14
N VAL A 74 -0.65 7.60 2.13
CA VAL A 74 -0.19 7.97 0.79
C VAL A 74 0.58 9.29 0.84
N ASP A 75 0.12 10.27 1.63
CA ASP A 75 0.84 11.54 1.83
C ASP A 75 2.20 11.34 2.48
N MET A 76 2.27 10.55 3.56
CA MET A 76 3.56 10.23 4.18
C MET A 76 4.52 9.55 3.21
N ALA A 77 4.05 8.65 2.35
CA ALA A 77 4.89 8.03 1.34
C ALA A 77 5.37 9.05 0.31
N LEU A 78 4.47 9.89 -0.22
CA LEU A 78 4.80 10.94 -1.18
C LEU A 78 5.80 11.96 -0.64
N ASP A 79 5.69 12.35 0.64
CA ASP A 79 6.59 13.29 1.30
C ASP A 79 8.00 12.70 1.48
N MET A 80 8.13 11.37 1.56
CA MET A 80 9.42 10.68 1.71
C MET A 80 10.11 10.36 0.38
N LEU A 81 9.39 10.39 -0.75
CA LEU A 81 9.95 10.04 -2.07
C LEU A 81 11.20 10.84 -2.45
N PRO A 82 11.26 12.18 -2.30
CA PRO A 82 12.43 12.96 -2.73
C PRO A 82 13.71 12.61 -1.97
N ASP A 83 13.58 12.22 -0.70
CA ASP A 83 14.71 11.85 0.16
C ASP A 83 15.10 10.37 0.00
N ALA A 84 14.22 9.56 -0.59
CA ALA A 84 14.47 8.14 -0.86
C ALA A 84 15.29 7.89 -2.14
N GLY A 85 15.41 8.84 -3.07
CA GLY A 85 16.21 8.70 -4.30
C GLY A 85 15.69 9.54 -5.49
N GLU A 86 16.23 9.28 -6.70
CA GLU A 86 15.73 9.92 -7.93
C GLU A 86 14.29 9.53 -8.26
N HIS A 87 13.56 10.41 -8.95
CA HIS A 87 12.16 10.26 -9.41
C HIS A 87 11.68 8.82 -9.59
N PHE A 88 10.69 8.44 -8.78
CA PHE A 88 9.99 7.17 -8.85
C PHE A 88 8.86 7.28 -9.89
N GLU A 89 8.81 6.38 -10.87
CA GLU A 89 7.69 6.28 -11.81
C GLU A 89 6.37 6.03 -11.06
N ALA A 90 6.44 5.33 -9.93
CA ALA A 90 5.35 5.10 -8.99
C ALA A 90 4.79 6.40 -8.36
N GLU A 91 5.49 7.53 -8.38
CA GLU A 91 4.99 8.80 -7.82
C GLU A 91 3.65 9.20 -8.45
N ALA A 92 3.56 9.15 -9.78
CA ALA A 92 2.34 9.49 -10.50
C ALA A 92 1.17 8.57 -10.13
N LEU A 93 1.46 7.29 -9.88
CA LEU A 93 0.48 6.30 -9.44
C LEU A 93 0.01 6.56 -8.01
N PHE A 94 0.90 6.93 -7.08
CA PHE A 94 0.53 7.32 -5.71
C PHE A 94 -0.29 8.61 -5.68
N ARG A 95 0.05 9.60 -6.51
CA ARG A 95 -0.77 10.82 -6.69
C ARG A 95 -2.15 10.50 -7.26
N GLY A 96 -2.22 9.61 -8.26
CA GLY A 96 -3.47 9.13 -8.82
C GLY A 96 -4.32 8.35 -7.81
N LEU A 97 -3.67 7.55 -6.97
CA LEU A 97 -4.28 6.80 -5.88
C LEU A 97 -4.85 7.74 -4.81
N LYS A 98 -4.08 8.74 -4.38
CA LYS A 98 -4.54 9.78 -3.45
C LYS A 98 -5.82 10.43 -3.96
N ALA A 99 -5.82 10.91 -5.20
CA ALA A 99 -6.98 11.52 -5.81
C ALA A 99 -8.18 10.54 -5.91
N GLY A 100 -7.92 9.24 -6.08
CA GLY A 100 -8.91 8.19 -5.99
C GLY A 100 -9.54 8.08 -4.60
N ILE A 101 -8.70 8.00 -3.56
CA ILE A 101 -9.11 7.88 -2.16
C ILE A 101 -9.89 9.12 -1.70
N GLU A 102 -9.43 10.32 -2.05
CA GLU A 102 -10.13 11.57 -1.73
C GLU A 102 -11.52 11.66 -2.38
N ARG A 103 -11.69 11.08 -3.58
CA ARG A 103 -13.03 10.98 -4.19
C ARG A 103 -13.96 10.03 -3.43
N LEU A 104 -13.42 9.01 -2.76
CA LEU A 104 -14.21 8.10 -1.92
C LEU A 104 -14.65 8.78 -0.63
N GLU A 105 -13.80 9.62 -0.07
CA GLU A 105 -14.13 10.41 1.13
C GLU A 105 -15.35 11.32 0.90
N ASN A 106 -15.56 11.75 -0.35
CA ASN A 106 -16.56 12.74 -0.73
C ASN A 106 -17.80 12.17 -1.45
N ASN A 107 -17.97 10.85 -1.56
CA ASN A 107 -19.06 10.24 -2.35
C ASN A 107 -19.90 9.21 -1.56
N GLU A 108 -21.23 9.34 -1.60
CA GLU A 108 -22.22 8.43 -0.98
C GLU A 108 -22.23 7.01 -1.59
N LYS A 109 -21.63 6.79 -2.75
CA LYS A 109 -21.41 5.44 -3.35
C LYS A 109 -20.05 4.82 -2.99
N GLY A 110 -19.45 5.26 -1.89
CA GLY A 110 -18.05 4.99 -1.52
C GLY A 110 -17.67 3.52 -1.34
N LEU A 111 -18.61 2.62 -1.07
CA LEU A 111 -18.32 1.20 -0.76
C LEU A 111 -17.72 0.42 -1.94
N ASP A 112 -18.38 0.38 -3.10
CA ASP A 112 -17.88 -0.39 -4.28
C ASP A 112 -16.62 0.23 -4.88
N ALA A 113 -16.55 1.56 -4.90
CA ALA A 113 -15.40 2.28 -5.40
C ALA A 113 -14.18 2.10 -4.48
N LEU A 114 -14.39 1.86 -3.17
CA LEU A 114 -13.33 1.58 -2.22
C LEU A 114 -12.81 0.14 -2.32
N GLY A 115 -13.69 -0.83 -2.57
CA GLY A 115 -13.28 -2.21 -2.89
C GLY A 115 -12.35 -2.28 -4.11
N GLN A 116 -12.68 -1.55 -5.18
CA GLN A 116 -11.80 -1.43 -6.37
C GLN A 116 -10.50 -0.66 -6.11
N SER A 117 -10.44 0.11 -5.03
CA SER A 117 -9.26 0.88 -4.67
C SER A 117 -8.24 0.05 -3.92
N VAL A 118 -8.64 -0.98 -3.16
CA VAL A 118 -7.71 -1.86 -2.45
C VAL A 118 -6.73 -2.54 -3.40
N ASP A 119 -7.22 -3.18 -4.46
CA ASP A 119 -6.36 -3.86 -5.45
C ASP A 119 -5.37 -2.89 -6.11
N LYS A 120 -5.82 -1.64 -6.35
CA LYS A 120 -4.98 -0.59 -6.91
C LYS A 120 -3.92 -0.15 -5.90
N ILE A 121 -4.28 0.00 -4.63
CA ILE A 121 -3.34 0.33 -3.55
C ILE A 121 -2.27 -0.75 -3.47
N HIS A 122 -2.67 -2.02 -3.39
CA HIS A 122 -1.76 -3.16 -3.29
C HIS A 122 -0.77 -3.21 -4.46
N LYS A 123 -1.26 -3.10 -5.71
CA LYS A 123 -0.40 -3.07 -6.90
C LYS A 123 0.54 -1.88 -6.92
N SER A 124 0.07 -0.69 -6.54
CA SER A 124 0.92 0.49 -6.44
C SER A 124 2.00 0.32 -5.37
N CYS A 125 1.68 -0.32 -4.24
CA CYS A 125 2.65 -0.63 -3.19
C CYS A 125 3.78 -1.52 -3.74
N HIS A 126 3.46 -2.61 -4.43
CA HIS A 126 4.48 -3.47 -5.04
C HIS A 126 5.36 -2.73 -6.03
N LEU A 127 4.75 -1.95 -6.93
CA LEU A 127 5.55 -1.20 -7.90
C LEU A 127 6.52 -0.23 -7.22
N LEU A 128 6.07 0.48 -6.19
CA LEU A 128 6.96 1.39 -5.47
C LEU A 128 8.08 0.63 -4.73
N VAL A 129 7.78 -0.51 -4.11
CA VAL A 129 8.82 -1.35 -3.49
C VAL A 129 9.81 -1.86 -4.53
N ASP A 130 9.35 -2.31 -5.70
CA ASP A 130 10.19 -2.74 -6.81
C ASP A 130 11.11 -1.63 -7.32
N GLU A 131 10.60 -0.40 -7.43
CA GLU A 131 11.41 0.75 -7.82
C GLU A 131 12.41 1.18 -6.74
N ILE A 132 12.01 1.17 -5.46
CA ILE A 132 12.94 1.39 -4.33
C ILE A 132 14.06 0.38 -4.40
N TYR A 133 13.72 -0.90 -4.54
CA TYR A 133 14.69 -1.97 -4.66
C TYR A 133 15.64 -1.75 -5.84
N GLY A 134 15.11 -1.48 -7.03
CA GLY A 134 15.91 -1.27 -8.23
C GLY A 134 16.79 -0.01 -8.22
N LYS A 135 16.46 1.01 -7.42
CA LYS A 135 17.28 2.24 -7.28
C LYS A 135 18.31 2.18 -6.15
N ILE A 136 18.05 1.38 -5.13
CA ILE A 136 18.86 1.35 -3.90
C ILE A 136 19.76 0.11 -3.83
N VAL A 137 19.28 -1.03 -4.30
CA VAL A 137 19.98 -2.33 -4.27
C VAL A 137 20.52 -2.72 -5.65
N GLY A 138 19.75 -2.43 -6.71
CA GLY A 138 20.09 -2.76 -8.11
C GLY A 138 21.20 -1.89 -8.70
#